data_AF-A0A970RDX9-F1
#
_entry.id   AF-A0A970RDX9-F1
#
_cell.length_a   1.000
_cell.length_b   1.000
_cell.length_c   1.000
_cell.angle_alpha   90.00
_cell.angle_beta   90.00
_cell.angle_gamma   90.00
#
_symmetry.space_group_name_H-M   'P 1'
#
loop_
_entity.id
_entity.type
_entity.pdbx_description
1 polymer ?
#
loop_
_entity_poly.entity_id
_entity_poly.type
_entity_poly.pdbx_seq_one_letter_code
_entity_poly.pdbx_strand_id
1 'polypeptide(L)'
;MTVKHLTKAATVYEIAACVREYGYVVIDELVPVELMDRIEAELQPYFDTTQFGHLSELGFKTQRTGSLIARSPAVHELILQETYLGAIKALLSHAMTVQLTVTEEASWAPGAEAQLLHQDEKL
;
A
#
# COMPACT_ATOMS: atom_id res chain seq x y z
N MET A 1 -3.29 -17.15 14.38
CA MET A 1 -1.92 -16.88 13.90
C MET A 1 -1.62 -15.42 14.19
N THR A 2 -0.43 -15.11 14.69
CA THR A 2 -0.01 -13.73 14.93
C THR A 2 0.52 -13.14 13.62
N VAL A 3 0.15 -11.90 13.31
CA VAL A 3 0.69 -11.13 12.18
C VAL A 3 2.22 -11.07 12.32
N LYS A 4 2.95 -11.20 11.21
CA LYS A 4 4.42 -11.09 11.21
C LYS A 4 4.84 -9.63 11.10
N HIS A 5 5.58 -9.18 12.11
CA HIS A 5 6.11 -7.83 12.23
C HIS A 5 7.64 -7.85 12.18
N LEU A 6 8.19 -6.81 11.55
CA LEU A 6 9.60 -6.47 11.56
C LEU A 6 9.73 -4.99 11.91
N THR A 7 10.82 -4.60 12.56
CA THR A 7 11.12 -3.18 12.77
C THR A 7 11.64 -2.54 11.49
N LYS A 8 11.61 -1.21 11.38
CA LYS A 8 12.24 -0.47 10.27
C LYS A 8 13.74 -0.72 10.07
N ALA A 9 14.43 -1.30 11.06
CA ALA A 9 15.84 -1.66 10.97
C ALA A 9 16.08 -3.03 10.30
N ALA A 10 15.02 -3.78 9.96
CA ALA A 10 15.14 -5.04 9.27
C ALA A 10 15.81 -4.88 7.91
N THR A 11 16.65 -5.86 7.57
CA THR A 11 17.31 -5.91 6.27
C THR A 11 16.31 -6.29 5.18
N VAL A 12 16.61 -5.87 3.94
CA VAL A 12 15.80 -6.21 2.76
C VAL A 12 15.67 -7.71 2.55
N TYR A 13 16.66 -8.50 2.99
CA TYR A 13 16.65 -9.97 2.88
C TYR A 13 15.76 -10.63 3.94
N GLU A 14 15.71 -10.08 5.16
CA GLU A 14 14.77 -10.54 6.20
C GLU A 14 13.33 -10.28 5.76
N ILE A 15 13.06 -9.08 5.23
CA ILE A 15 11.74 -8.73 4.68
C ILE A 15 11.35 -9.69 3.56
N ALA A 16 12.24 -9.90 2.58
CA ALA A 16 11.99 -10.81 1.46
C ALA A 16 11.79 -12.27 1.92
N ALA A 17 12.54 -12.73 2.93
CA ALA A 17 12.37 -14.06 3.49
C ALA A 17 10.99 -14.22 4.16
N CYS A 18 10.55 -13.24 4.96
CA CYS A 18 9.22 -13.26 5.57
C CYS A 18 8.10 -13.32 4.52
N VAL A 19 8.19 -12.52 3.45
CA VAL A 19 7.19 -12.55 2.38
C VAL A 19 7.18 -13.89 1.65
N ARG A 20 8.35 -14.51 1.40
CA ARG A 20 8.42 -15.85 0.77
C ARG A 20 7.84 -16.95 1.66
N GLU A 21 8.01 -16.87 2.97
CA GLU A 21 7.53 -17.89 3.92
C GLU A 21 6.04 -17.72 4.26
N TYR A 22 5.61 -16.48 4.50
CA TYR A 22 4.28 -16.18 5.06
C TYR A 22 3.32 -15.53 4.06
N GLY A 23 3.81 -15.08 2.90
CA GLY A 23 3.04 -14.33 1.90
C GLY A 23 2.87 -12.84 2.22
N TYR A 24 3.31 -12.37 3.39
CA TYR A 24 3.21 -10.98 3.83
C TYR A 24 4.19 -10.66 4.97
N VAL A 25 4.39 -9.38 5.25
CA VAL A 25 5.05 -8.87 6.46
C VAL A 25 4.62 -7.42 6.73
N VAL A 26 4.51 -7.03 8.00
CA VAL A 26 4.32 -5.63 8.43
C VAL A 26 5.67 -5.07 8.86
N ILE A 27 6.02 -3.89 8.36
CA ILE A 27 7.21 -3.14 8.81
C ILE A 27 6.73 -2.01 9.70
N ASP A 28 7.03 -2.11 10.99
CA ASP A 28 6.61 -1.14 11.98
C ASP A 28 7.37 0.18 11.80
N GLU A 29 6.62 1.29 11.82
CA GLU A 29 7.14 2.66 11.81
C GLU A 29 8.14 2.92 10.66
N LEU A 30 7.87 2.37 9.48
CA LEU A 30 8.75 2.49 8.30
C LEU A 30 9.13 3.95 8.01
N VAL A 31 8.17 4.86 8.17
CA VAL A 31 8.36 6.31 7.98
C VAL A 31 7.90 7.08 9.22
N PRO A 32 8.41 8.31 9.45
CA PRO A 32 7.92 9.18 10.52
C PRO A 32 6.43 9.53 10.34
N VAL A 33 5.73 9.75 11.45
CA VAL A 33 4.29 10.10 11.43
C VAL A 33 4.03 11.37 10.63
N GLU A 34 4.97 12.32 10.66
CA GLU A 34 4.86 13.60 9.97
C GLU A 34 4.84 13.45 8.44
N LEU A 35 5.40 12.36 7.90
CA LEU A 35 5.25 12.05 6.47
C LEU A 35 3.81 11.63 6.18
N MET A 36 3.20 10.81 7.05
CA MET A 36 1.83 10.36 6.88
C MET A 36 0.83 11.53 7.04
N ASP A 37 1.07 12.44 7.98
CA ASP A 37 0.26 13.65 8.15
C ASP A 37 0.27 14.53 6.88
N ARG A 38 1.43 14.65 6.22
CA ARG A 38 1.54 15.37 4.93
C ARG A 38 0.77 14.65 3.82
N ILE A 39 0.90 13.32 3.73
CA ILE A 39 0.17 12.52 2.74
C ILE A 39 -1.34 12.72 2.92
N GLU A 40 -1.84 12.65 4.14
CA GLU A 40 -3.25 12.89 4.45
C GLU A 40 -3.68 14.31 4.02
N ALA A 41 -2.95 15.34 4.45
CA ALA A 41 -3.27 16.73 4.11
C ALA A 41 -3.26 17.00 2.59
N GLU A 42 -2.31 16.43 1.85
CA GLU A 42 -2.19 16.59 0.40
C GLU A 42 -3.31 15.84 -0.36
N LEU A 43 -3.73 14.69 0.15
CA LEU A 43 -4.72 13.84 -0.52
C LEU A 43 -6.17 14.11 -0.11
N GLN A 44 -6.42 14.74 1.04
CA GLN A 44 -7.76 15.01 1.57
C GLN A 44 -8.73 15.64 0.55
N PRO A 45 -8.34 16.66 -0.24
CA PRO A 45 -9.26 17.25 -1.23
C PRO A 45 -9.72 16.27 -2.32
N TYR A 46 -8.91 15.26 -2.62
CA TYR A 46 -9.24 14.21 -3.57
C TYR A 46 -10.13 13.14 -2.93
N PHE A 47 -9.92 12.83 -1.66
CA PHE A 47 -10.77 11.90 -0.91
C PHE A 47 -12.19 12.45 -0.78
N ASP A 48 -12.33 13.73 -0.41
CA ASP A 48 -13.61 14.41 -0.22
C ASP A 48 -14.48 14.43 -1.49
N THR A 49 -13.85 14.32 -2.67
CA THR A 49 -14.52 14.38 -3.97
C THR A 49 -14.62 13.02 -4.68
N THR A 50 -13.97 11.99 -4.15
CA THR A 50 -14.00 10.65 -4.73
C THR A 50 -15.38 10.04 -4.56
N GLN A 51 -15.96 9.48 -5.62
CA GLN A 51 -17.28 8.85 -5.53
C GLN A 51 -17.19 7.47 -4.89
N PHE A 52 -18.25 7.07 -4.21
CA PHE A 52 -18.41 5.70 -3.76
C PHE A 52 -18.43 4.70 -4.92
N GLY A 53 -17.98 3.49 -4.64
CA GLY A 53 -18.01 2.37 -5.57
C GLY A 53 -19.40 2.14 -6.13
N HIS A 54 -19.46 1.81 -7.42
CA HIS A 54 -20.71 1.57 -8.15
C HIS A 54 -20.88 0.11 -8.57
N LEU A 55 -19.93 -0.75 -8.20
CA LEU A 55 -19.91 -2.18 -8.48
C LEU A 55 -19.89 -2.95 -7.16
N SER A 56 -20.60 -4.08 -7.12
CA SER A 56 -20.67 -4.95 -5.93
C SER A 56 -19.30 -5.42 -5.47
N GLU A 57 -18.40 -5.68 -6.41
CA GLU A 57 -17.04 -6.19 -6.22
C GLU A 57 -16.15 -5.17 -5.50
N LEU A 58 -16.41 -3.89 -5.75
CA LEU A 58 -15.69 -2.78 -5.13
C LEU A 58 -16.33 -2.32 -3.81
N GLY A 59 -17.60 -2.67 -3.60
CA GLY A 59 -18.41 -2.27 -2.46
C GLY A 59 -18.99 -0.86 -2.62
N PHE A 60 -20.30 -0.71 -2.39
CA PHE A 60 -21.01 0.57 -2.53
C PHE A 60 -20.68 1.60 -1.44
N LYS A 61 -19.87 1.23 -0.46
CA LYS A 61 -19.42 2.07 0.66
C LYS A 61 -17.90 2.24 0.70
N THR A 62 -17.25 1.96 -0.42
CA THR A 62 -15.80 2.10 -0.58
C THR A 62 -15.53 3.29 -1.49
N GLN A 63 -14.55 4.13 -1.16
CA GLN A 63 -13.99 5.13 -2.08
C GLN A 63 -12.58 4.68 -2.46
N ARG A 64 -12.20 4.88 -3.73
CA ARG A 64 -10.88 4.52 -4.25
C ARG A 64 -10.29 5.68 -5.02
N THR A 65 -9.18 6.20 -4.52
CA THR A 65 -8.51 7.38 -5.05
C THR A 65 -7.19 6.96 -5.68
N GLY A 66 -7.16 6.81 -6.99
CA GLY A 66 -5.95 6.40 -7.73
C GLY A 66 -4.91 7.51 -7.96
N SER A 67 -3.86 7.24 -8.72
CA SER A 67 -2.88 8.24 -9.19
C SER A 67 -2.28 9.12 -8.08
N LEU A 68 -2.05 8.56 -6.90
CA LEU A 68 -1.61 9.32 -5.71
C LEU A 68 -0.29 10.07 -5.94
N ILE A 69 0.62 9.48 -6.72
CA ILE A 69 1.90 10.08 -7.13
C ILE A 69 1.70 11.42 -7.83
N ALA A 70 0.69 11.53 -8.69
CA ALA A 70 0.40 12.78 -9.41
C ALA A 70 -0.27 13.83 -8.50
N ARG A 71 -0.67 13.47 -7.29
CA ARG A 71 -1.48 14.27 -6.36
C ARG A 71 -0.71 14.68 -5.11
N SER A 72 0.32 13.93 -4.73
CA SER A 72 1.06 14.12 -3.49
C SER A 72 2.57 13.92 -3.68
N PRO A 73 3.38 14.99 -3.55
CA PRO A 73 4.82 14.87 -3.41
C PRO A 73 5.24 14.00 -2.21
N ALA A 74 4.48 14.00 -1.12
CA ALA A 74 4.78 13.16 0.03
C ALA A 74 4.62 11.65 -0.28
N VAL A 75 3.68 11.26 -1.16
CA VAL A 75 3.57 9.89 -1.66
C VAL A 75 4.80 9.49 -2.49
N HIS A 76 5.40 10.41 -3.26
CA HIS A 76 6.68 10.15 -3.91
C HIS A 76 7.79 9.81 -2.90
N GLU A 77 7.87 10.52 -1.77
CA GLU A 77 8.84 10.22 -0.70
C GLU A 77 8.60 8.83 -0.09
N LEU A 78 7.34 8.40 0.06
CA LEU A 78 6.98 7.10 0.63
C LEU A 78 7.34 5.93 -0.31
N ILE A 79 7.00 6.00 -1.59
CA ILE A 79 7.28 4.90 -2.53
C ILE A 79 8.77 4.75 -2.85
N LEU A 80 9.57 5.79 -2.58
CA LEU A 80 11.01 5.80 -2.82
C LEU A 80 11.83 5.35 -1.59
N GLN A 81 11.18 4.96 -0.49
CA GLN A 81 11.89 4.44 0.70
C GLN A 81 12.80 3.27 0.33
N GLU A 82 14.06 3.34 0.75
CA GLU A 82 15.09 2.36 0.38
C GLU A 82 14.74 0.95 0.87
N THR A 83 14.16 0.84 2.06
CA THR A 83 13.70 -0.43 2.63
C THR A 83 12.63 -1.07 1.74
N TYR A 84 11.64 -0.29 1.29
CA TYR A 84 10.57 -0.76 0.40
C TYR A 84 11.12 -1.17 -0.97
N LEU A 85 11.82 -0.27 -1.65
CA LEU A 85 12.38 -0.55 -2.98
C LEU A 85 13.39 -1.69 -2.95
N GLY A 86 14.20 -1.78 -1.89
CA GLY A 86 15.17 -2.84 -1.69
C GLY A 86 14.50 -4.21 -1.49
N ALA A 87 13.44 -4.28 -0.69
CA ALA A 87 12.65 -5.50 -0.53
C ALA A 87 12.00 -5.94 -1.85
N ILE A 88 11.42 -5.01 -2.62
CA ILE A 88 10.84 -5.30 -3.95
C ILE A 88 11.91 -5.85 -4.91
N LYS A 89 13.10 -5.22 -4.96
CA LYS A 89 14.22 -5.71 -5.79
C LYS A 89 14.70 -7.10 -5.37
N ALA A 90 14.71 -7.40 -4.08
CA ALA A 90 15.09 -8.73 -3.58
C ALA A 90 14.03 -9.80 -3.88
N LEU A 91 12.74 -9.45 -3.80
CA LEU A 91 11.63 -10.35 -4.13
C LEU A 91 11.56 -10.65 -5.63
N LEU A 92 11.67 -9.60 -6.44
CA LEU A 92 11.59 -9.63 -7.90
C LEU A 92 12.96 -9.68 -8.56
N SER A 93 13.97 -10.26 -7.91
CA SER A 93 15.36 -10.31 -8.41
C SER A 93 15.53 -11.04 -9.74
N HIS A 94 14.51 -11.79 -10.16
CA HIS A 94 14.45 -12.48 -11.45
C HIS A 94 13.94 -11.58 -12.59
N ALA A 95 13.31 -10.44 -12.26
CA ALA A 95 12.83 -9.47 -13.23
C ALA A 95 13.95 -8.49 -13.61
N MET A 96 14.07 -8.20 -14.91
CA MET A 96 15.02 -7.17 -15.39
C MET A 96 14.58 -5.76 -15.00
N THR A 97 13.27 -5.52 -14.99
CA THR A 97 12.66 -4.21 -14.71
C THR A 97 11.41 -4.43 -13.87
N VAL A 98 11.21 -3.57 -12.88
CA VAL A 98 9.97 -3.47 -12.11
C VAL A 98 9.37 -2.09 -12.37
N GLN A 99 8.09 -2.06 -12.70
CA GLN A 99 7.33 -0.82 -12.91
C GLN A 99 6.23 -0.73 -11.89
N LEU A 100 5.97 0.49 -11.43
CA LEU A 100 4.85 0.76 -10.56
C LEU A 100 3.56 0.82 -11.38
N THR A 101 2.63 -0.09 -11.11
CA THR A 101 1.37 -0.17 -11.85
C THR A 101 0.35 0.87 -11.40
N VAL A 102 0.12 0.98 -10.10
CA VAL A 102 -0.88 1.87 -9.53
C VAL A 102 -0.43 2.37 -8.16
N THR A 103 -0.83 3.59 -7.82
CA THR A 103 -0.91 4.05 -6.43
C THR A 103 -2.34 4.43 -6.17
N GLU A 104 -2.93 3.84 -5.15
CA GLU A 104 -4.33 4.02 -4.80
C GLU A 104 -4.47 4.00 -3.28
N GLU A 105 -5.34 4.87 -2.79
CA GLU A 105 -5.87 4.80 -1.44
C GLU A 105 -7.31 4.28 -1.51
N ALA A 106 -7.68 3.45 -0.55
CA ALA A 106 -9.03 2.95 -0.40
C ALA A 106 -9.52 3.24 1.02
N SER A 107 -10.71 3.83 1.11
CA SER A 107 -11.40 4.11 2.36
C SER A 107 -12.76 3.42 2.41
N TRP A 108 -13.15 3.01 3.61
CA TRP A 108 -14.38 2.28 3.88
C TRP A 108 -15.27 3.09 4.82
N ALA A 109 -16.46 3.46 4.35
CA ALA A 109 -17.43 4.16 5.18
C ALA A 109 -18.06 3.24 6.23
N PRO A 110 -18.64 3.79 7.32
CA PRO A 110 -19.30 3.00 8.35
C PRO A 110 -20.32 1.98 7.80
N GLY A 111 -20.15 0.73 8.24
CA GLY A 111 -20.96 -0.40 7.80
C GLY A 111 -20.70 -0.84 6.37
N ALA A 112 -19.51 -0.58 5.83
CA ALA A 112 -18.98 -1.31 4.67
C ALA A 112 -18.82 -2.80 5.02
N GLU A 113 -19.03 -3.65 4.02
CA GLU A 113 -18.91 -5.09 4.17
C GLU A 113 -17.45 -5.54 4.00
N ALA A 114 -17.09 -6.66 4.63
CA ALA A 114 -15.80 -7.28 4.41
C ALA A 114 -15.71 -7.77 2.96
N GLN A 115 -14.57 -7.54 2.31
CA GLN A 115 -14.32 -8.09 0.98
C GLN A 115 -14.21 -9.62 1.03
N LEU A 116 -14.60 -10.27 -0.06
CA LEU A 116 -14.37 -11.71 -0.25
C LEU A 116 -12.86 -11.99 -0.26
N LEU A 117 -12.46 -13.19 0.19
CA LEU A 117 -11.07 -13.62 0.06
C LEU A 117 -10.70 -13.77 -1.43
N HIS A 118 -9.59 -13.14 -1.83
CA HIS A 118 -9.13 -13.10 -3.22
C HIS A 118 -7.59 -13.07 -3.30
N GLN A 119 -7.08 -13.14 -4.53
CA GLN A 119 -5.68 -12.89 -4.86
C GLN A 119 -5.64 -11.71 -5.83
N ASP A 120 -4.86 -10.68 -5.50
CA ASP A 120 -4.79 -9.44 -6.29
C ASP A 120 -4.39 -9.70 -7.75
N GLU A 121 -3.57 -10.72 -8.03
CA GLU A 121 -3.14 -11.07 -9.39
C GLU A 121 -4.23 -11.72 -10.25
N LYS A 122 -5.36 -12.13 -9.67
CA LYS A 122 -6.45 -12.84 -10.35
C LYS A 122 -7.73 -12.02 -10.51
N LEU A 123 -7.73 -10.78 -10.03
CA LEU A 123 -8.86 -9.86 -10.13
C LEU A 123 -8.80 -9.01 -11.39
#